data_AF-A0A9E4IG65-F1
#
_entry.id   AF-A0A9E4IG65-F1
#
_cell.length_a   1.000
_cell.length_b   1.000
_cell.length_c   1.000
_cell.angle_alpha   90.00
_cell.angle_beta   90.00
_cell.angle_gamma   90.00
#
_symmetry.space_group_name_H-M   'P 1'
#
loop_
_entity.id
_entity.type
_entity.pdbx_description
1 polymer ?
#
loop_
_entity_poly.entity_id
_entity_poly.type
_entity_poly.pdbx_seq_one_letter_code
_entity_poly.pdbx_strand_id
1 'polypeptide(L)'
;ARRLDQVTLLGAVLDPIGDTLMMASAVLGGMIKTWVPLEVGLLILFRSAVVAGCSVWVAARTRKTIVVGVSGKVAITLLFIAIPAFYFAAGAPDGGRIWLAGLGWISAGGGLLF
;
A
#
# COMPACT_ATOMS: atom_id res chain seq x y z
N ALA A 1 17.94 7.48 -9.15
CA ALA A 1 18.29 6.23 -9.85
C ALA A 1 18.14 6.33 -11.37
N ARG A 2 16.92 6.43 -11.95
CA ARG A 2 16.73 6.43 -13.42
C ARG A 2 17.38 7.58 -14.18
N ARG A 3 17.46 8.78 -13.59
CA ARG A 3 18.19 9.93 -14.17
C ARG A 3 19.72 9.83 -14.07
N LEU A 4 20.23 8.89 -13.27
CA LEU A 4 21.68 8.69 -13.01
C LEU A 4 22.18 7.33 -13.53
N ASP A 5 21.33 6.56 -14.22
CA ASP A 5 21.60 5.20 -14.70
C ASP A 5 22.08 4.18 -13.64
N GLN A 6 21.82 4.49 -12.37
CA GLN A 6 22.19 3.66 -11.22
C GLN A 6 21.03 2.73 -10.80
N VAL A 7 20.48 1.97 -11.75
CA VAL A 7 19.48 0.94 -11.42
C VAL A 7 20.24 -0.33 -11.04
N THR A 8 20.36 -0.59 -9.73
CA THR A 8 21.00 -1.81 -9.22
C THR A 8 19.96 -2.90 -8.99
N LEU A 9 20.37 -4.17 -9.18
CA LEU A 9 19.53 -5.33 -8.85
C LEU A 9 19.11 -5.31 -7.37
N LEU A 10 20.02 -4.88 -6.48
CA LEU A 10 19.76 -4.73 -5.06
C LEU A 10 18.65 -3.70 -4.81
N GLY A 11 18.73 -2.52 -5.44
CA GLY A 11 17.70 -1.49 -5.30
C GLY A 11 16.34 -1.94 -5.82
N ALA A 12 16.31 -2.67 -6.94
CA ALA A 12 15.07 -3.20 -7.52
C ALA A 12 14.35 -4.24 -6.62
N VAL A 13 15.09 -4.92 -5.75
CA VAL A 13 14.53 -5.86 -4.76
C VAL A 13 14.19 -5.16 -3.44
N LEU A 14 15.03 -4.22 -3.01
CA LEU A 14 14.86 -3.52 -1.73
C LEU A 14 13.67 -2.56 -1.75
N ASP A 15 13.36 -1.97 -2.91
CA ASP A 15 12.29 -0.97 -3.09
C ASP A 15 10.89 -1.55 -2.80
N PRO A 16 10.44 -2.67 -3.41
CA PRO A 16 9.16 -3.31 -3.06
C PRO A 16 9.05 -3.77 -1.61
N ILE A 17 10.18 -4.20 -1.01
CA ILE A 17 10.22 -4.65 0.38
C ILE A 17 10.05 -3.46 1.32
N GLY A 18 10.80 -2.38 1.08
CA GLY A 18 10.72 -1.14 1.85
C GLY A 18 9.32 -0.54 1.84
N ASP A 19 8.71 -0.45 0.66
CA ASP A 19 7.34 0.06 0.50
C ASP A 19 6.33 -0.79 1.26
N THR A 20 6.46 -2.12 1.20
CA THR A 20 5.55 -3.04 1.89
C THR A 20 5.71 -2.95 3.40
N LEU A 21 6.93 -2.84 3.90
CA LEU A 21 7.19 -2.67 5.34
C LEU A 21 6.68 -1.32 5.85
N MET A 22 6.89 -0.25 5.08
CA MET A 22 6.35 1.07 5.42
C MET A 22 4.82 1.01 5.50
N MET A 23 4.17 0.49 4.46
CA MET A 23 2.72 0.35 4.44
C MET A 23 2.21 -0.54 5.58
N ALA A 24 2.90 -1.66 5.83
CA ALA A 24 2.54 -2.56 6.91
C ALA A 24 2.65 -1.90 8.29
N SER A 25 3.70 -1.11 8.51
CA SER A 25 3.87 -0.38 9.78
C SER A 25 2.74 0.62 10.04
N ALA A 26 2.31 1.34 9.00
CA ALA A 26 1.22 2.30 9.10
C ALA A 26 -0.13 1.60 9.34
N VAL A 27 -0.40 0.49 8.64
CA VAL A 27 -1.64 -0.27 8.83
C VAL A 27 -1.68 -0.91 10.21
N LEU A 28 -0.61 -1.56 10.66
CA LEU A 28 -0.54 -2.19 11.98
C LEU A 28 -0.72 -1.17 13.11
N GLY A 29 -0.06 0.00 13.02
CA GLY A 29 -0.27 1.08 13.98
C GLY A 29 -1.72 1.54 14.05
N GLY A 30 -2.37 1.67 12.89
CA GLY A 30 -3.78 2.04 12.77
C GLY A 30 -4.72 0.98 13.34
N MET A 31 -4.42 -0.30 13.13
CA MET A 31 -5.21 -1.43 13.68
C MET A 31 -5.10 -1.50 15.21
N ILE A 32 -3.90 -1.31 15.77
CA ILE A 32 -3.68 -1.30 17.23
C ILE A 32 -4.49 -0.18 17.90
N LYS A 33 -4.60 0.97 17.24
CA LYS A 33 -5.40 2.11 17.70
C LYS A 33 -6.87 2.06 17.27
N THR A 34 -7.29 0.98 16.60
CA THR A 34 -8.63 0.80 16.01
C THR A 34 -9.08 1.94 15.10
N TRP A 35 -8.13 2.68 14.50
CA TRP A 35 -8.37 3.73 13.52
C TRP A 35 -8.57 3.16 12.13
N VAL A 36 -7.81 2.11 11.81
CA VAL A 36 -7.97 1.33 10.59
C VAL A 36 -8.81 0.10 10.92
N PRO A 37 -9.93 -0.14 10.21
CA PRO A 37 -10.76 -1.33 10.40
C PRO A 37 -9.94 -2.61 10.23
N LEU A 38 -10.18 -3.59 11.09
CA LEU A 38 -9.39 -4.83 11.12
C LEU A 38 -9.48 -5.59 9.79
N GLU A 39 -10.67 -5.64 9.17
CA GLU A 39 -10.88 -6.36 7.91
C GLU A 39 -10.07 -5.71 6.78
N VAL A 40 -10.12 -4.38 6.70
CA VAL A 40 -9.38 -3.61 5.71
C VAL A 40 -7.87 -3.75 5.91
N GLY A 41 -7.42 -3.62 7.16
CA GLY A 41 -5.99 -3.72 7.49
C GLY A 41 -5.40 -5.08 7.11
N LEU A 42 -6.08 -6.18 7.44
CA LEU A 42 -5.64 -7.52 7.09
C LEU A 42 -5.60 -7.76 5.58
N LEU A 43 -6.61 -7.30 4.84
CA LEU A 43 -6.66 -7.43 3.39
C LEU A 43 -5.54 -6.64 2.69
N ILE A 44 -5.27 -5.41 3.15
CA ILE A 44 -4.16 -4.60 2.63
C ILE A 44 -2.82 -5.30 2.88
N LEU A 45 -2.57 -5.76 4.11
CA LEU A 45 -1.34 -6.46 4.47
C LEU A 45 -1.12 -7.72 3.63
N PHE A 46 -2.15 -8.55 3.51
CA PHE A 46 -2.09 -9.78 2.73
C PHE A 46 -1.78 -9.49 1.25
N ARG A 47 -2.54 -8.58 0.63
CA ARG A 47 -2.36 -8.20 -0.77
C ARG A 47 -0.96 -7.63 -1.02
N SER A 48 -0.50 -6.70 -0.20
CA SER A 48 0.82 -6.07 -0.36
C SER A 48 1.95 -7.09 -0.18
N ALA A 49 1.84 -8.01 0.77
CA ALA A 49 2.81 -9.09 0.96
C ALA A 49 2.87 -10.03 -0.26
N VAL A 50 1.72 -10.40 -0.83
CA VAL A 50 1.65 -11.24 -2.04
C VAL A 50 2.31 -10.53 -3.23
N VAL A 51 1.96 -9.27 -3.50
CA VAL A 51 2.50 -8.52 -4.65
C VAL A 51 4.00 -8.30 -4.52
N ALA A 52 4.48 -7.92 -3.34
CA ALA A 52 5.90 -7.73 -3.09
C ALA A 52 6.67 -9.05 -3.17
N GLY A 53 6.14 -10.12 -2.56
CA GLY A 53 6.72 -11.46 -2.62
C GLY A 53 6.85 -11.99 -4.06
N CYS A 54 5.80 -11.85 -4.87
CA CYS A 54 5.84 -12.20 -6.29
C CYS A 54 6.87 -11.37 -7.06
N SER A 55 6.94 -10.06 -6.81
CA SER A 55 7.89 -9.16 -7.47
C SER A 55 9.34 -9.54 -7.15
N VAL A 56 9.63 -9.81 -5.87
CA VAL A 56 10.95 -10.25 -5.42
C VAL A 56 11.29 -11.63 -6.00
N TRP A 57 10.34 -12.57 -6.00
CA TRP A 57 10.56 -13.91 -6.55
C TRP A 57 10.92 -13.89 -8.03
N VAL A 58 10.20 -13.09 -8.84
CA VAL A 58 10.51 -12.95 -10.27
C VAL A 58 11.84 -12.22 -10.48
N ALA A 59 12.11 -11.15 -9.73
CA ALA A 59 13.37 -10.41 -9.82
C ALA A 59 14.57 -11.30 -9.48
N ALA A 60 14.46 -12.14 -8.44
CA ALA A 60 15.51 -13.08 -8.05
C ALA A 60 15.76 -14.18 -9.09
N ARG A 61 14.70 -14.70 -9.72
CA ARG A 61 14.78 -15.81 -10.69
C ARG A 61 15.22 -15.37 -12.08
N THR A 62 14.74 -14.21 -12.54
CA THR A 62 14.88 -13.80 -13.95
C THR A 62 15.85 -12.64 -14.15
N ARG A 63 16.28 -11.98 -13.06
CA ARG A 63 16.96 -10.67 -13.09
C ARG A 63 16.18 -9.59 -13.87
N LYS A 64 14.88 -9.79 -14.07
CA LYS A 64 13.95 -8.84 -14.69
C LYS A 64 12.95 -8.37 -13.66
N THR A 65 12.55 -7.11 -13.76
CA THR A 65 11.50 -6.54 -12.91
C THR A 65 10.13 -6.78 -13.53
N ILE A 66 9.13 -7.06 -12.70
CA ILE A 66 7.74 -7.12 -13.16
C ILE A 66 7.30 -5.68 -13.42
N VAL A 67 6.97 -5.36 -14.68
CA VAL A 67 6.36 -4.08 -15.01
C VAL A 67 4.91 -4.16 -14.62
N VAL A 68 4.58 -3.55 -13.48
CA VAL A 68 3.19 -3.44 -13.03
C VAL A 68 2.43 -2.56 -14.02
N GLY A 69 1.30 -3.07 -14.53
CA GLY A 69 0.39 -2.31 -15.38
C GLY A 69 -0.18 -1.09 -14.68
N VAL A 70 -0.86 -0.24 -15.45
CA VAL A 70 -1.49 0.98 -14.91
C VAL A 70 -2.48 0.65 -13.80
N SER A 71 -3.21 -0.48 -13.89
CA SER A 71 -4.14 -0.95 -12.86
C SER A 71 -3.48 -1.13 -11.50
N GLY A 72 -2.35 -1.84 -11.43
CA GLY A 72 -1.65 -2.05 -10.15
C GLY A 72 -1.06 -0.76 -9.56
N LYS A 73 -0.67 0.19 -10.42
CA LYS A 73 -0.24 1.53 -9.95
C LYS A 73 -1.41 2.34 -9.39
N VAL A 74 -2.57 2.27 -10.02
CA VAL A 74 -3.80 2.91 -9.50
C VAL A 74 -4.18 2.27 -8.16
N ALA A 75 -4.14 0.94 -8.09
CA ALA A 75 -4.49 0.21 -6.89
C ALA A 75 -3.62 0.61 -5.68
N ILE A 76 -2.29 0.65 -5.85
CA ILE A 76 -1.40 1.04 -4.76
C ILE A 76 -1.61 2.51 -4.38
N THR A 77 -1.85 3.40 -5.36
CA THR A 77 -2.14 4.81 -5.09
C THR A 77 -3.41 4.96 -4.25
N LEU A 78 -4.46 4.21 -4.57
CA LEU A 78 -5.70 4.22 -3.79
C LEU A 78 -5.49 3.72 -2.36
N LEU A 79 -4.69 2.68 -2.16
CA LEU A 79 -4.37 2.20 -0.81
C LEU A 79 -3.54 3.22 -0.01
N PHE A 80 -2.63 3.95 -0.67
CA PHE A 80 -1.88 5.03 -0.05
C PHE A 80 -2.74 6.25 0.32
N ILE A 81 -3.88 6.43 -0.34
CA ILE A 81 -4.90 7.42 0.04
C ILE A 81 -5.76 6.91 1.21
N ALA A 82 -6.11 5.62 1.20
CA ALA A 82 -6.99 5.02 2.18
C ALA A 82 -6.45 5.09 3.62
N ILE A 83 -5.18 4.71 3.82
CA ILE A 83 -4.55 4.68 5.15
C ILE A 83 -4.60 6.05 5.86
N PRO A 84 -4.05 7.14 5.30
CA PRO A 84 -4.11 8.44 5.95
C PRO A 84 -5.54 8.94 6.12
N ALA A 85 -6.46 8.62 5.21
CA ALA A 85 -7.87 8.99 5.36
C ALA A 85 -8.51 8.39 6.62
N PHE A 86 -8.23 7.12 6.93
CA PHE A 86 -8.66 6.50 8.20
C PHE A 86 -8.02 7.17 9.42
N TYR A 87 -6.74 7.49 9.35
CA TYR A 87 -6.04 8.21 10.42
C TYR A 87 -6.64 9.60 10.68
N PHE A 88 -6.90 10.37 9.62
CA PHE A 88 -7.50 11.70 9.76
C PHE A 88 -8.96 11.62 10.20
N ALA A 89 -9.72 10.62 9.75
CA ALA A 89 -11.09 10.40 10.19
C ALA A 89 -11.16 10.17 11.71
N ALA A 90 -10.21 9.42 12.28
CA ALA A 90 -10.15 9.17 13.72
C ALA A 90 -9.91 10.44 14.56
N GLY A 91 -9.25 11.46 14.00
CA GLY A 91 -8.98 12.74 14.67
C GLY A 91 -9.94 13.89 14.30
N ALA A 92 -10.88 13.68 13.38
CA ALA A 92 -11.71 14.74 12.83
C ALA A 92 -12.99 15.00 13.66
N PRO A 93 -13.49 16.26 13.69
CA PRO A 93 -14.83 16.58 14.20
C PRO A 93 -15.93 15.83 13.42
N ASP A 94 -17.11 15.65 14.01
CA ASP A 94 -18.17 14.75 13.50
C ASP A 94 -18.51 14.96 12.02
N GLY A 95 -18.58 16.20 11.54
CA GLY A 95 -18.84 16.52 10.13
C GLY A 95 -17.71 16.09 9.18
N GLY A 96 -16.45 16.24 9.58
CA GLY A 96 -15.28 15.84 8.78
C GLY A 96 -15.01 14.33 8.84
N ARG A 97 -15.36 13.68 9.95
CA ARG A 97 -15.14 12.25 10.17
C ARG A 97 -15.83 11.38 9.12
N ILE A 98 -17.10 11.66 8.81
CA ILE A 98 -17.88 10.85 7.86
C ILE A 98 -17.28 10.92 6.46
N TRP A 99 -16.91 12.12 6.00
CA TRP A 99 -16.30 12.31 4.68
C TRP A 99 -14.94 11.62 4.56
N LEU A 100 -14.08 11.76 5.57
CA LEU A 100 -12.76 11.14 5.59
C LEU A 100 -12.85 9.62 5.70
N ALA A 101 -13.77 9.10 6.53
CA ALA A 101 -14.01 7.66 6.61
C ALA A 101 -14.54 7.10 5.28
N GLY A 102 -15.49 7.80 4.65
CA GLY A 102 -16.01 7.43 3.33
C GLY A 102 -14.91 7.38 2.26
N LEU A 103 -14.02 8.38 2.24
CA LEU A 103 -12.86 8.41 1.36
C LEU A 103 -11.90 7.24 1.64
N GLY A 104 -11.68 6.91 2.92
CA GLY A 104 -10.91 5.73 3.34
C GLY A 104 -11.48 4.43 2.79
N TRP A 105 -12.79 4.21 2.96
CA TRP A 105 -13.48 3.01 2.48
C TRP A 105 -13.51 2.88 0.96
N ILE A 106 -13.83 3.96 0.24
CA ILE A 106 -13.86 3.95 -1.23
C ILE A 106 -12.48 3.68 -1.80
N SER A 107 -11.45 4.33 -1.25
CA SER A 107 -10.07 4.15 -1.70
C SER A 107 -9.54 2.76 -1.33
N ALA A 108 -9.86 2.24 -0.15
CA ALA A 108 -9.50 0.87 0.25
C ALA A 108 -10.18 -0.17 -0.65
N GLY A 109 -11.48 -0.03 -0.87
CA GLY A 109 -12.25 -0.93 -1.73
C GLY A 109 -11.74 -0.91 -3.18
N GLY A 110 -11.58 0.26 -3.77
CA GLY A 110 -11.00 0.40 -5.11
C GLY A 110 -9.58 -0.15 -5.17
N GLY A 111 -8.75 0.17 -4.19
CA GLY A 111 -7.39 -0.35 -4.10
C GLY A 111 -7.34 -1.87 -4.01
N LEU A 112 -8.22 -2.52 -3.26
CA LEU A 112 -8.24 -3.98 -3.10
C LEU A 112 -8.82 -4.73 -4.32
N LEU A 113 -9.67 -4.07 -5.12
CA LEU A 113 -10.29 -4.67 -6.31
C LEU A 113 -9.40 -4.63 -7.56
N PHE A 114 -8.49 -3.66 -7.66
CA PHE A 114 -7.55 -3.48 -8.77
C PHE A 114 -6.13 -3.96 -8.45
#